data_AF-A0A3M1UVX3-F1
#
_entry.id   AF-A0A3M1UVX3-F1
#
_cell.length_a   1.000
_cell.length_b   1.000
_cell.length_c   1.000
_cell.angle_alpha   90.00
_cell.angle_beta   90.00
_cell.angle_gamma   90.00
#
_symmetry.space_group_name_H-M   'P 1'
#
loop_
_entity.id
_entity.type
_entity.pdbx_description
1 polymer ?
#
loop_
_entity_poly.entity_id
_entity_poly.type
_entity_poly.pdbx_seq_one_letter_code
_entity_poly.pdbx_strand_id
1 'polypeptide(L)'
;MKRCIPLVLIVVATFLGGCSTVTDWISPAETEPPAELQDIVSRVKAETLWSVDTGAGADDKRLRLAPYYLGGRLYVADADGKVAAVDAATGRVLWSVDLQVPISGGPGAGEGLVVVGTLDAEAIALSQADGSLKWRAAVSSEVLARPAIGGERVVIRTIDGKVQGLDATTGEERWRYEREIPVLTLR
;
A
#
# COMPACT_ATOMS: atom_id res chain seq x y z
N MET A 1 -9.90 -35.19 -68.66
CA MET A 1 -9.22 -35.10 -67.34
C MET A 1 -8.87 -33.64 -67.09
N LYS A 2 -9.75 -32.88 -66.43
CA LYS A 2 -9.56 -31.44 -66.12
C LYS A 2 -9.09 -31.30 -64.67
N ARG A 3 -8.08 -30.45 -64.48
CA ARG A 3 -7.22 -30.30 -63.30
C ARG A 3 -8.01 -29.77 -62.07
N CYS A 4 -8.24 -30.62 -61.07
CA CYS A 4 -8.77 -30.22 -59.73
C CYS A 4 -7.68 -29.78 -58.73
N ILE A 5 -6.44 -29.62 -59.19
CA ILE A 5 -5.27 -29.34 -58.34
C ILE A 5 -5.22 -27.91 -57.74
N PRO A 6 -5.76 -26.83 -58.34
CA PRO A 6 -5.49 -25.48 -57.83
C PRO A 6 -6.31 -25.11 -56.57
N LEU A 7 -7.42 -25.81 -56.29
CA LEU A 7 -8.30 -25.47 -55.16
C LEU A 7 -7.77 -26.01 -53.81
N VAL A 8 -7.12 -27.18 -53.82
CA VAL A 8 -6.59 -27.83 -52.60
C VAL A 8 -5.38 -27.07 -52.04
N LEU A 9 -4.54 -26.51 -52.90
CA LEU A 9 -3.38 -25.70 -52.50
C LEU A 9 -3.77 -24.37 -51.82
N ILE A 10 -4.90 -23.77 -52.22
CA ILE A 10 -5.39 -22.52 -51.64
C ILE A 10 -5.95 -22.75 -50.23
N VAL A 11 -6.66 -23.86 -49.99
CA VAL A 11 -7.23 -24.19 -48.66
C VAL A 11 -6.13 -24.53 -47.64
N VAL A 12 -5.05 -25.22 -48.06
CA VAL A 12 -3.92 -25.53 -47.16
C VAL A 12 -3.15 -24.26 -46.75
N ALA A 13 -2.99 -23.30 -47.67
CA ALA A 13 -2.30 -22.04 -47.37
C ALA A 13 -3.06 -21.17 -46.34
N THR A 14 -4.40 -21.23 -46.31
CA THR A 14 -5.20 -20.50 -45.32
C THR A 14 -5.14 -21.08 -43.91
N PHE A 15 -4.83 -22.38 -43.74
CA PHE A 15 -4.70 -23.00 -42.42
C PHE A 15 -3.32 -22.77 -41.77
N LEU A 16 -2.27 -22.56 -42.57
CA LEU A 16 -0.90 -22.36 -42.07
C LEU A 16 -0.58 -20.92 -41.65
N GLY A 17 -1.36 -19.93 -42.11
CA GLY A 17 -1.19 -18.51 -41.76
C GLY A 17 -1.81 -18.11 -40.41
N GLY A 18 -2.50 -19.03 -39.73
CA GLY A 18 -3.22 -18.72 -38.49
C GLY A 18 -2.34 -18.56 -37.24
N CYS A 19 -1.09 -19.01 -37.24
CA CYS A 19 -0.25 -19.02 -36.03
C CYS A 19 0.63 -17.78 -35.85
N SER A 20 0.95 -17.01 -36.89
CA SER A 20 1.84 -15.83 -36.78
C SER A 20 1.12 -14.58 -36.24
N THR A 21 -0.21 -14.53 -36.32
CA THR A 21 -1.00 -13.38 -35.86
C THR A 21 -1.32 -13.44 -34.37
N VAL A 22 -1.13 -14.60 -33.74
CA VAL A 22 -1.48 -14.82 -32.31
C VAL A 22 -0.24 -14.72 -31.42
N THR A 23 0.97 -14.88 -31.98
CA THR A 23 2.23 -14.76 -31.22
C THR A 23 2.39 -13.38 -30.60
N ASP A 24 2.17 -12.30 -31.35
CA ASP A 24 2.27 -10.93 -30.81
C ASP A 24 1.20 -10.60 -29.76
N TRP A 25 0.09 -11.33 -29.75
CA TRP A 25 -0.98 -11.15 -28.76
C TRP A 25 -0.73 -11.93 -27.45
N ILE A 26 0.14 -12.95 -27.49
CA ILE A 26 0.51 -13.80 -26.35
C ILE A 26 1.94 -13.49 -25.85
N SER A 27 2.73 -12.71 -26.60
CA SER A 27 4.04 -12.23 -26.16
C SER A 27 3.89 -11.43 -24.86
N PRO A 28 4.66 -11.77 -23.81
CA PRO A 28 4.69 -10.96 -22.60
C PRO A 28 5.08 -9.54 -23.01
N ALA A 29 4.30 -8.55 -22.57
CA ALA A 29 4.50 -7.16 -22.95
C ALA A 29 5.99 -6.79 -22.83
N GLU A 30 6.59 -6.37 -23.95
CA GLU A 30 7.96 -5.84 -23.95
C GLU A 30 7.97 -4.56 -23.11
N THR A 31 8.29 -4.68 -21.84
CA THR A 31 8.50 -3.52 -20.97
C THR A 31 9.82 -2.88 -21.35
N GLU A 32 9.78 -1.63 -21.80
CA GLU A 32 10.99 -0.85 -22.01
C GLU A 32 11.84 -0.83 -20.73
N PRO A 33 13.16 -1.09 -20.81
CA PRO A 33 14.02 -1.06 -19.64
C PRO A 33 14.07 0.37 -19.05
N PRO A 34 14.23 0.52 -17.72
CA PRO A 34 14.42 1.83 -17.11
C PRO A 34 15.59 2.58 -17.76
N ALA A 35 15.43 3.89 -17.94
CA ALA A 35 16.50 4.74 -18.45
C ALA A 35 17.75 4.65 -17.55
N GLU A 36 18.93 4.56 -18.17
CA GLU A 36 20.19 4.53 -17.45
C GLU A 36 20.44 5.84 -16.69
N LEU A 37 21.03 5.73 -15.50
CA LEU A 37 21.38 6.86 -14.66
C LEU A 37 22.32 7.81 -15.41
N GLN A 38 21.92 9.08 -15.48
CA GLN A 38 22.74 10.14 -16.06
C GLN A 38 23.64 10.76 -14.98
N ASP A 39 24.80 11.25 -15.39
CA ASP A 39 25.69 11.98 -14.49
C ASP A 39 25.05 13.29 -14.02
N ILE A 40 24.96 13.48 -12.69
CA ILE A 40 24.42 14.70 -12.07
C ILE A 40 25.57 15.46 -11.43
N VAL A 41 25.79 16.70 -11.86
CA VAL A 41 26.69 17.64 -11.17
C VAL A 41 25.99 18.13 -9.91
N SER A 42 26.20 17.45 -8.78
CA SER A 42 25.55 17.81 -7.53
C SER A 42 26.06 19.14 -6.98
N ARG A 43 25.17 20.11 -6.81
CA ARG A 43 25.47 21.40 -6.17
C ARG A 43 25.29 21.37 -4.65
N VAL A 44 24.74 20.29 -4.11
CA VAL A 44 24.46 20.11 -2.67
C VAL A 44 24.94 18.72 -2.25
N LYS A 45 25.69 18.65 -1.15
CA LYS A 45 26.09 17.36 -0.59
C LYS A 45 25.00 16.87 0.35
N ALA A 46 24.39 15.73 0.02
CA ALA A 46 23.55 14.99 0.96
C ALA A 46 24.44 14.02 1.75
N GLU A 47 24.26 13.99 3.07
CA GLU A 47 24.96 13.04 3.94
C GLU A 47 23.91 12.29 4.77
N THR A 48 24.13 10.98 4.94
CA THR A 48 23.29 10.16 5.81
C THR A 48 23.68 10.42 7.26
N LEU A 49 22.78 11.02 8.04
CA LEU A 49 23.00 11.25 9.47
C LEU A 49 22.98 9.96 10.28
N TRP A 50 22.02 9.09 9.98
CA TRP A 50 21.88 7.76 10.57
C TRP A 50 21.05 6.86 9.65
N SER A 51 21.14 5.55 9.86
CA SER A 51 20.30 4.54 9.24
C SER A 51 19.93 3.49 10.28
N VAL A 52 18.71 2.98 10.23
CA VAL A 52 18.21 1.97 11.16
C VAL A 52 17.29 1.00 10.42
N ASP A 53 17.47 -0.29 10.71
CA ASP A 53 16.58 -1.35 10.23
C ASP A 53 15.34 -1.42 11.14
N THR A 54 14.16 -1.33 10.52
CA THR A 54 12.88 -1.32 11.25
C THR A 54 11.96 -2.46 10.82
N GLY A 55 12.49 -3.49 10.15
CA GLY A 55 11.73 -4.61 9.61
C GLY A 55 11.72 -4.65 8.08
N ALA A 56 10.80 -5.44 7.51
CA ALA A 56 10.77 -5.74 6.07
C ALA A 56 10.37 -4.54 5.17
N GLY A 57 9.89 -3.45 5.77
CA GLY A 57 9.36 -2.30 5.04
C GLY A 57 8.06 -2.63 4.30
N ALA A 58 7.90 -2.11 3.08
CA ALA A 58 6.73 -2.41 2.25
C ALA A 58 6.89 -3.70 1.42
N ASP A 59 8.08 -4.31 1.42
CA ASP A 59 8.47 -5.45 0.58
C ASP A 59 8.07 -5.29 -0.92
N ASP A 60 8.01 -6.36 -1.70
CA ASP A 60 7.45 -6.38 -3.07
C ASP A 60 5.95 -6.02 -3.13
N LYS A 61 5.32 -5.78 -1.97
CA LYS A 61 3.92 -5.38 -1.87
C LYS A 61 3.85 -3.90 -2.26
N ARG A 62 2.93 -3.54 -3.17
CA ARG A 62 2.71 -2.16 -3.65
C ARG A 62 2.02 -1.27 -2.59
N LEU A 63 2.43 -1.38 -1.33
CA LEU A 63 1.91 -0.64 -0.19
C LEU A 63 2.59 0.72 -0.09
N ARG A 64 1.82 1.72 0.31
CA ARG A 64 2.34 3.08 0.56
C ARG A 64 2.54 3.31 2.06
N LEU A 65 3.25 2.39 2.71
CA LEU A 65 3.71 2.58 4.08
C LEU A 65 4.84 3.60 4.08
N ALA A 66 4.69 4.65 4.88
CA ALA A 66 5.68 5.71 4.94
C ALA A 66 5.82 6.21 6.39
N PRO A 67 7.05 6.47 6.87
CA PRO A 67 7.29 6.98 8.22
C PRO A 67 6.43 8.21 8.55
N TYR A 68 6.01 8.33 9.81
CA TYR A 68 5.29 9.47 10.33
C TYR A 68 6.13 10.22 11.38
N TYR A 69 6.45 11.48 11.12
CA TYR A 69 7.20 12.32 12.06
C TYR A 69 6.26 13.10 12.99
N LEU A 70 6.46 13.00 14.30
CA LEU A 70 5.76 13.81 15.29
C LEU A 70 6.59 13.96 16.56
N GLY A 71 6.81 15.20 17.01
CA GLY A 71 7.42 15.48 18.32
C GLY A 71 8.83 14.91 18.51
N GLY A 72 9.67 14.93 17.46
CA GLY A 72 11.02 14.38 17.52
C GLY A 72 11.10 12.84 17.40
N ARG A 73 9.97 12.17 17.15
CA ARG A 73 9.89 10.73 16.91
C ARG A 73 9.45 10.45 15.48
N LEU A 74 9.99 9.38 14.90
CA LEU A 74 9.51 8.75 13.69
C LEU A 74 8.77 7.48 14.06
N TYR A 75 7.54 7.33 13.59
CA TYR A 75 6.79 6.09 13.69
C TYR A 75 6.85 5.39 12.35
N VAL A 76 7.20 4.11 12.36
CA VAL A 76 7.38 3.29 11.17
C VAL A 76 6.61 2.00 11.34
N ALA A 77 6.08 1.49 10.24
CA ALA A 77 5.44 0.19 10.18
C ALA A 77 5.93 -0.57 8.95
N ASP A 78 6.14 -1.87 9.10
CA ASP A 78 6.35 -2.78 7.98
C ASP A 78 5.08 -3.55 7.63
N ALA A 79 5.09 -4.22 6.48
CA ALA A 79 3.96 -4.95 5.95
C ALA A 79 3.66 -6.28 6.68
N ASP A 80 4.54 -6.73 7.57
CA ASP A 80 4.43 -8.02 8.26
C ASP A 80 3.94 -7.86 9.71
N GLY A 81 3.78 -6.61 10.18
CA GLY A 81 3.13 -6.30 11.45
C GLY A 81 4.03 -5.58 12.45
N LYS A 82 5.29 -5.33 12.11
CA LYS A 82 6.21 -4.61 12.99
C LYS A 82 5.88 -3.13 12.98
N VAL A 83 5.74 -2.55 14.16
CA VAL A 83 5.58 -1.11 14.34
C VAL A 83 6.63 -0.63 15.34
N ALA A 84 7.33 0.46 15.02
CA ALA A 84 8.37 1.00 15.89
C ALA A 84 8.29 2.52 16.00
N ALA A 85 8.75 3.05 17.12
CA ALA A 85 9.11 4.45 17.28
C ALA A 85 10.63 4.59 17.31
N VAL A 86 11.13 5.58 16.59
CA VAL A 86 12.55 5.88 16.42
C VAL A 86 12.77 7.34 16.81
N ASP A 87 13.83 7.61 17.55
CA ASP A 87 14.30 8.96 17.81
C ASP A 87 14.79 9.59 16.51
N ALA A 88 14.17 10.69 16.06
CA ALA A 88 14.42 11.26 14.74
C ALA A 88 15.82 11.89 14.61
N ALA A 89 16.43 12.29 15.72
CA ALA A 89 17.75 12.91 15.72
C ALA A 89 18.88 11.86 15.66
N THR A 90 18.68 10.72 16.31
CA THR A 90 19.74 9.71 16.52
C THR A 90 19.54 8.40 15.78
N GLY A 91 18.33 8.11 15.30
CA GLY A 91 17.98 6.82 14.70
C GLY A 91 17.80 5.70 15.73
N ARG A 92 17.86 6.00 17.03
CA ARG A 92 17.69 5.00 18.08
C ARG A 92 16.23 4.55 18.17
N VAL A 93 16.00 3.23 18.11
CA VAL A 93 14.68 2.65 18.38
C VAL A 93 14.29 2.88 19.84
N LEU A 94 13.16 3.55 20.06
CA LEU A 94 12.59 3.84 21.38
C LEU A 94 11.73 2.68 21.88
N TRP A 95 10.92 2.11 20.99
CA TRP A 95 10.15 0.89 21.21
C TRP A 95 9.85 0.23 19.87
N SER A 96 9.58 -1.08 19.91
CA SER A 96 9.13 -1.87 18.77
C SER A 96 8.14 -2.91 19.28
N VAL A 97 7.06 -3.10 18.55
CA VAL A 97 6.09 -4.17 18.78
C VAL A 97 5.84 -4.92 17.48
N ASP A 98 5.41 -6.16 17.62
CA ASP A 98 5.01 -7.01 16.52
C ASP A 98 3.53 -7.37 16.70
N LEU A 99 2.72 -6.90 15.76
CA LEU A 99 1.28 -7.11 15.78
C LEU A 99 0.87 -8.43 15.11
N GLN A 100 1.78 -9.09 14.39
CA GLN A 100 1.55 -10.35 13.68
C GLN A 100 0.34 -10.27 12.73
N VAL A 101 0.20 -9.14 12.03
CA VAL A 101 -0.90 -8.86 11.09
C VAL A 101 -0.37 -8.16 9.84
N PRO A 102 -0.99 -8.38 8.67
CA PRO A 102 -0.62 -7.71 7.42
C PRO A 102 -1.03 -6.24 7.45
N ILE A 103 -0.12 -5.37 7.89
CA ILE A 103 -0.31 -3.91 7.87
C ILE A 103 -0.25 -3.41 6.43
N SER A 104 -1.23 -2.61 6.05
CA SER A 104 -1.35 -2.08 4.68
C SER A 104 -1.57 -0.58 4.61
N GLY A 105 -1.90 0.06 5.74
CA GLY A 105 -2.11 1.49 5.84
C GLY A 105 -1.43 2.10 7.07
N GLY A 106 -0.78 3.25 6.87
CA GLY A 106 -0.16 4.01 7.95
C GLY A 106 1.37 3.99 7.96
N PRO A 107 1.98 4.21 9.14
CA PRO A 107 1.34 4.65 10.38
C PRO A 107 0.80 6.09 10.30
N GLY A 108 -0.23 6.38 11.09
CA GLY A 108 -0.65 7.74 11.45
C GLY A 108 -0.42 7.97 12.95
N ALA A 109 -0.01 9.17 13.36
CA ALA A 109 0.20 9.47 14.79
C ALA A 109 -0.40 10.82 15.18
N GLY A 110 -1.00 10.87 16.38
CA GLY A 110 -1.62 12.06 16.97
C GLY A 110 -2.26 11.72 18.31
N GLU A 111 -2.45 12.71 19.18
CA GLU A 111 -3.21 12.55 20.45
C GLU A 111 -2.74 11.37 21.34
N GLY A 112 -1.43 11.09 21.36
CA GLY A 112 -0.86 9.99 22.15
C GLY A 112 -1.02 8.60 21.52
N LEU A 113 -1.53 8.51 20.29
CA LEU A 113 -1.77 7.26 19.56
C LEU A 113 -0.91 7.14 18.30
N VAL A 114 -0.56 5.91 17.96
CA VAL A 114 -0.07 5.49 16.64
C VAL A 114 -1.10 4.50 16.11
N VAL A 115 -1.67 4.78 14.94
CA VAL A 115 -2.70 3.92 14.34
C VAL A 115 -2.20 3.38 13.00
N VAL A 116 -2.42 2.08 12.82
CA VAL A 116 -2.20 1.36 11.56
C VAL A 116 -3.50 0.71 11.11
N GLY A 117 -3.61 0.49 9.80
CA GLY A 117 -4.70 -0.25 9.17
C GLY A 117 -4.18 -1.51 8.49
N THR A 118 -5.01 -2.56 8.45
CA THR A 118 -4.61 -3.89 7.96
C THR A 118 -5.38 -4.32 6.71
N LEU A 119 -4.90 -5.38 6.05
CA LEU A 119 -5.65 -6.10 5.01
C LEU A 119 -6.80 -6.96 5.58
N ASP A 120 -6.85 -7.17 6.89
CA ASP A 120 -7.89 -7.98 7.54
C ASP A 120 -9.06 -7.12 8.04
N ALA A 121 -9.23 -5.93 7.47
CA ALA A 121 -10.26 -4.95 7.84
C ALA A 121 -10.21 -4.56 9.34
N GLU A 122 -9.01 -4.33 9.86
CA GLU A 122 -8.82 -3.81 11.21
C GLU A 122 -8.12 -2.44 11.21
N ALA A 123 -8.51 -1.59 12.17
CA ALA A 123 -7.72 -0.47 12.65
C ALA A 123 -7.14 -0.81 14.02
N ILE A 124 -5.84 -0.59 14.22
CA ILE A 124 -5.13 -0.94 15.46
C ILE A 124 -4.44 0.30 15.99
N ALA A 125 -4.74 0.65 17.25
CA ALA A 125 -4.11 1.79 17.92
C ALA A 125 -3.15 1.34 19.01
N LEU A 126 -1.96 1.94 18.97
CA LEU A 126 -0.88 1.76 19.93
C LEU A 126 -0.62 3.07 20.67
N SER A 127 -0.11 2.96 21.88
CA SER A 127 0.46 4.05 22.64
C SER A 127 1.68 4.64 21.95
N GLN A 128 1.72 5.97 21.76
CA GLN A 128 2.94 6.66 21.32
C GLN A 128 4.10 6.51 22.32
N ALA A 129 3.78 6.35 23.61
CA ALA A 129 4.78 6.36 24.67
C ALA A 129 5.65 5.10 24.65
N ASP A 130 5.04 3.93 24.50
CA ASP A 130 5.64 2.61 24.74
C ASP A 130 5.23 1.53 23.74
N GLY A 131 4.39 1.85 22.75
CA GLY A 131 3.89 0.89 21.77
C GLY A 131 2.83 -0.07 22.30
N SER A 132 2.37 0.06 23.55
CA SER A 132 1.33 -0.79 24.12
C SER A 132 0.02 -0.68 23.33
N LEU A 133 -0.65 -1.82 23.11
CA LEU A 133 -1.94 -1.87 22.44
C LEU A 133 -3.00 -1.11 23.25
N LYS A 134 -3.69 -0.16 22.60
CA LYS A 134 -4.83 0.57 23.18
C LYS A 134 -6.15 -0.05 22.79
N TRP A 135 -6.35 -0.30 21.50
CA TRP A 135 -7.55 -0.95 20.99
C TRP A 135 -7.32 -1.56 19.61
N ARG A 136 -8.20 -2.49 19.25
CA ARG A 136 -8.41 -2.98 17.87
C ARG A 136 -9.88 -2.77 17.53
N ALA A 137 -10.15 -2.29 16.32
CA ALA A 137 -11.49 -2.04 15.84
C ALA A 137 -11.68 -2.65 14.45
N ALA A 138 -12.76 -3.41 14.28
CA ALA A 138 -13.17 -3.86 12.95
C ALA A 138 -13.67 -2.67 12.14
N VAL A 139 -13.18 -2.55 10.92
CA VAL A 139 -13.61 -1.55 9.94
C VAL A 139 -14.29 -2.24 8.75
N SER A 140 -14.78 -1.46 7.79
CA SER A 140 -15.65 -2.02 6.75
C SER A 140 -14.94 -2.91 5.73
N SER A 141 -13.64 -2.71 5.53
CA SER A 141 -12.80 -3.32 4.50
C SER A 141 -11.34 -2.92 4.75
N GLU A 142 -10.44 -3.41 3.92
CA GLU A 142 -8.99 -3.19 3.96
C GLU A 142 -8.62 -1.70 4.00
N VAL A 143 -7.61 -1.37 4.78
CA VAL A 143 -7.18 0.01 5.02
C VAL A 143 -5.83 0.25 4.35
N LEU A 144 -5.85 0.79 3.13
CA LEU A 144 -4.62 1.14 2.40
C LEU A 144 -4.14 2.58 2.64
N ALA A 145 -5.04 3.42 3.18
CA ALA A 145 -4.73 4.82 3.46
C ALA A 145 -4.13 4.96 4.86
N ARG A 146 -3.26 5.96 5.03
CA ARG A 146 -2.80 6.36 6.35
C ARG A 146 -3.99 6.86 7.21
N PRO A 147 -4.21 6.31 8.42
CA PRO A 147 -5.16 6.85 9.39
C PRO A 147 -4.87 8.31 9.74
N ALA A 148 -5.90 9.15 9.84
CA ALA A 148 -5.78 10.52 10.33
C ALA A 148 -6.30 10.62 11.77
N ILE A 149 -5.58 11.33 12.65
CA ILE A 149 -5.90 11.40 14.08
C ILE A 149 -5.99 12.86 14.49
N GLY A 150 -7.08 13.23 15.15
CA GLY A 150 -7.28 14.57 15.70
C GLY A 150 -8.73 14.83 16.11
N GLY A 151 -8.91 15.72 17.08
CA GLY A 151 -10.22 16.08 17.61
C GLY A 151 -10.91 14.89 18.29
N GLU A 152 -10.15 14.09 19.06
CA GLU A 152 -10.62 12.88 19.75
C GLU A 152 -11.14 11.78 18.81
N ARG A 153 -10.72 11.83 17.53
CA ARG A 153 -11.16 10.89 16.50
C ARG A 153 -10.00 10.33 15.70
N VAL A 154 -10.21 9.10 15.25
CA VAL A 154 -9.38 8.43 14.25
C VAL A 154 -10.22 8.24 13.00
N VAL A 155 -9.81 8.84 11.89
CA VAL A 155 -10.49 8.72 10.60
C VAL A 155 -9.78 7.67 9.75
N ILE A 156 -10.54 6.67 9.34
CA ILE A 156 -10.10 5.54 8.53
C ILE A 156 -10.81 5.60 7.17
N ARG A 157 -10.04 5.40 6.10
CA ARG A 157 -10.58 5.21 4.75
C ARG A 157 -10.24 3.82 4.26
N THR A 158 -11.27 3.10 3.86
CA THR A 158 -11.23 1.70 3.41
C THR A 158 -11.34 1.61 1.89
N ILE A 159 -10.97 0.46 1.30
CA ILE A 159 -11.02 0.28 -0.16
C ILE A 159 -12.43 0.17 -0.73
N ASP A 160 -13.41 -0.25 0.09
CA ASP A 160 -14.84 -0.23 -0.27
C ASP A 160 -15.42 1.20 -0.37
N GLY A 161 -14.57 2.23 -0.25
CA GLY A 161 -14.92 3.63 -0.48
C GLY A 161 -15.51 4.34 0.73
N LYS A 162 -15.64 3.65 1.86
CA LYS A 162 -16.19 4.22 3.09
C LYS A 162 -15.14 5.03 3.85
N VAL A 163 -15.62 6.01 4.61
CA VAL A 163 -14.83 6.76 5.57
C VAL A 163 -15.49 6.60 6.93
N GLN A 164 -14.76 6.06 7.89
CA GLN A 164 -15.25 5.83 9.25
C GLN A 164 -14.49 6.74 10.21
N GLY A 165 -15.21 7.35 11.15
CA GLY A 165 -14.61 8.03 12.28
C GLY A 165 -14.79 7.22 13.55
N LEU A 166 -13.69 6.77 14.09
CA LEU A 166 -13.59 6.02 15.33
C LEU A 166 -13.28 6.96 16.48
N ASP A 167 -13.73 6.61 17.67
CA ASP A 167 -13.30 7.22 18.92
C ASP A 167 -11.80 6.98 19.15
N ALA A 168 -11.04 8.02 19.47
CA ALA A 168 -9.61 7.87 19.70
C ALA A 168 -9.28 7.01 20.94
N THR A 169 -10.11 7.04 21.97
CA THR A 169 -9.86 6.32 23.23
C THR A 169 -10.30 4.86 23.14
N THR A 170 -11.47 4.59 22.56
CA THR A 170 -12.09 3.26 22.58
C THR A 170 -11.99 2.50 21.24
N GLY A 171 -11.79 3.20 20.12
CA GLY A 171 -11.87 2.61 18.79
C GLY A 171 -13.30 2.38 18.29
N GLU A 172 -14.32 2.74 19.07
CA GLU A 172 -15.72 2.58 18.67
C GLU A 172 -16.09 3.51 17.51
N GLU A 173 -16.84 3.01 16.53
CA GLU A 173 -17.33 3.83 15.43
C GLU A 173 -18.32 4.88 15.92
N ARG A 174 -18.00 6.16 15.69
CA ARG A 174 -18.86 7.31 16.00
C ARG A 174 -19.71 7.74 14.81
N TRP A 175 -19.17 7.59 13.61
CA TRP A 175 -19.86 7.91 12.36
C TRP A 175 -19.22 7.18 11.19
N ARG A 176 -19.99 7.08 10.11
CA ARG A 176 -19.55 6.54 8.83
C ARG A 176 -20.15 7.35 7.70
N TYR A 177 -19.31 7.65 6.72
CA TYR A 177 -19.71 8.21 5.45
C TYR A 177 -19.58 7.13 4.38
N GLU A 178 -20.70 6.82 3.76
CA GLU A 178 -20.79 5.94 2.60
C GLU A 178 -21.50 6.72 1.50
N ARG A 179 -20.89 6.75 0.32
CA ARG A 179 -21.50 7.38 -0.84
C ARG A 179 -22.22 6.30 -1.61
N GLU A 180 -23.55 6.36 -1.65
CA GLU A 180 -24.31 5.58 -2.63
C GLU A 180 -23.83 5.98 -4.03
N ILE A 181 -23.22 5.04 -4.75
CA ILE A 181 -22.93 5.23 -6.17
C ILE A 181 -24.25 4.97 -6.89
N PRO A 182 -24.87 5.96 -7.55
CA PRO A 182 -26.11 5.73 -8.27
C PRO A 182 -25.87 4.68 -9.35
N VAL A 183 -26.81 3.74 -9.48
CA VAL A 183 -26.77 2.63 -10.45
C VAL A 183 -26.65 3.09 -11.92
N LEU A 184 -26.78 4.40 -12.20
CA LEU A 184 -26.46 5.04 -13.46
C LEU A 184 -25.42 6.15 -13.25
N THR A 185 -24.14 5.79 -13.16
CA THR A 185 -23.06 6.72 -13.48
C THR A 185 -22.32 6.15 -14.68
N LEU A 186 -22.42 6.84 -15.83
CA LEU A 186 -21.71 6.45 -17.05
C LEU A 186 -20.20 6.56 -16.75
N ARG A 187 -19.47 5.45 -16.93
CA ARG A 187 -18.01 5.40 -16.82
C ARG A 187 -17.37 5.75 -18.15
#